data_AF-A0A389M4X5-F1
#
_entry.id   AF-A0A389M4X5-F1
#
_cell.length_a   1.000
_cell.length_b   1.000
_cell.length_c   1.000
_cell.angle_alpha   90.00
_cell.angle_beta   90.00
_cell.angle_gamma   90.00
#
_symmetry.space_group_name_H-M   'P 1'
#
loop_
_entity.id
_entity.type
_entity.pdbx_description
1 polymer ?
#
loop_
_entity_poly.entity_id
_entity_poly.type
_entity_poly.pdbx_seq_one_letter_code
_entity_poly.pdbx_strand_id
1 'polypeptide(L)'
;MRKITREKVMKLLYTVDVYRQIAKEEEIQTFLHTEVGIELLEQQKAFLLNKKDDLPYFNETFNGVILHLPEIDNKINEYTKKTWSIQQFGFVERSLLRVGMYELYWSEQEGLYPTVIVASILELSEMFVDEKSTKFIHGILGAALNNIPVKDAIIPKARADKYIPMSEDKAAQNKRRFKALQSKRKAEKVADYIEKVEKKREQDLNKI
;
A
#
# COMPACT_ATOMS: atom_id res chain seq x y z
N MET A 1 6.80 8.81 -2.43
CA MET A 1 5.69 8.32 -1.58
C MET A 1 4.66 7.67 -2.51
N ARG A 2 4.71 6.35 -2.70
CA ARG A 2 3.90 5.63 -3.71
C ARG A 2 2.70 4.86 -3.10
N LYS A 3 2.31 5.23 -1.86
CA LYS A 3 1.27 4.57 -1.07
C LYS A 3 -0.08 4.53 -1.80
N ILE A 4 -0.47 5.65 -2.40
CA ILE A 4 -1.71 5.74 -3.18
C ILE A 4 -1.68 4.76 -4.35
N THR A 5 -0.56 4.67 -5.07
CA THR A 5 -0.46 3.72 -6.18
C THR A 5 -0.57 2.28 -5.70
N ARG A 6 0.11 1.90 -4.61
CA ARG A 6 -0.04 0.56 -3.99
C ARG A 6 -1.48 0.27 -3.59
N GLU A 7 -2.20 1.25 -3.04
CA GLU A 7 -3.61 1.11 -2.72
C GLU A 7 -4.45 0.78 -3.96
N LYS A 8 -4.18 1.45 -5.09
CA LYS A 8 -4.89 1.22 -6.36
C LYS A 8 -4.58 -0.17 -6.93
N VAL A 9 -3.32 -0.59 -6.89
CA VAL A 9 -2.91 -1.94 -7.31
C VAL A 9 -3.58 -2.99 -6.41
N MET A 10 -3.53 -2.81 -5.09
CA MET A 10 -4.16 -3.71 -4.12
C MET A 10 -5.67 -3.85 -4.35
N LYS A 11 -6.39 -2.74 -4.59
CA LYS A 11 -7.83 -2.77 -4.88
C LYS A 11 -8.16 -3.54 -6.15
N LEU A 12 -7.36 -3.37 -7.20
CA LEU A 12 -7.56 -4.10 -8.44
C LEU A 12 -7.30 -5.61 -8.28
N LEU A 13 -6.22 -5.98 -7.58
CA LEU A 13 -5.92 -7.38 -7.25
C LEU A 13 -7.01 -8.03 -6.40
N TYR A 14 -7.56 -7.29 -5.44
CA TYR A 14 -8.70 -7.74 -4.65
C TYR A 14 -9.88 -8.07 -5.54
N THR A 15 -10.24 -7.18 -6.49
CA THR A 15 -11.38 -7.42 -7.38
C THR A 15 -11.13 -8.60 -8.33
N VAL A 16 -9.91 -8.73 -8.85
CA VAL A 16 -9.51 -9.90 -9.65
C VAL A 16 -9.75 -11.20 -8.87
N ASP A 17 -9.31 -11.27 -7.61
CA ASP A 17 -9.47 -12.49 -6.81
C ASP A 17 -10.94 -12.77 -6.46
N VAL A 18 -11.72 -11.73 -6.16
CA VAL A 18 -13.17 -11.86 -5.92
C VAL A 18 -13.86 -12.39 -7.18
N TYR A 19 -13.53 -11.84 -8.34
CA TYR A 19 -14.07 -12.31 -9.62
C TYR A 19 -13.72 -13.77 -9.87
N ARG A 20 -12.46 -14.18 -9.70
CA ARG A 20 -12.02 -15.57 -9.88
C ARG A 20 -12.81 -16.53 -8.99
N GLN A 21 -13.08 -16.16 -7.74
CA GLN A 21 -13.88 -16.99 -6.85
C GLN A 21 -15.33 -17.13 -7.33
N ILE A 22 -15.95 -16.03 -7.76
CA ILE A 22 -17.36 -16.00 -8.18
C ILE A 22 -17.54 -16.71 -9.53
N ALA A 23 -16.70 -16.38 -10.51
CA ALA A 23 -16.74 -16.93 -11.85
C ALA A 23 -16.20 -18.36 -11.94
N LYS A 24 -15.50 -18.84 -10.90
CA LYS A 24 -14.75 -20.11 -10.90
C LYS A 24 -13.71 -20.17 -12.02
N GLU A 25 -13.13 -19.01 -12.32
CA GLU A 25 -12.12 -18.85 -13.35
C GLU A 25 -10.73 -18.88 -12.72
N GLU A 26 -9.83 -19.67 -13.30
CA GLU A 26 -8.46 -19.76 -12.81
C GLU A 26 -7.57 -18.66 -13.39
N GLU A 27 -7.85 -18.20 -14.60
CA GLU A 27 -7.03 -17.23 -15.32
C GLU A 27 -7.40 -15.79 -14.98
N ILE A 28 -6.42 -15.02 -14.52
CA ILE A 28 -6.57 -13.59 -14.22
C ILE A 28 -6.85 -12.76 -15.46
N GLN A 29 -6.20 -13.14 -16.58
CA GLN A 29 -6.34 -12.42 -17.83
C GLN A 29 -7.79 -12.40 -18.30
N THR A 30 -8.56 -13.47 -18.04
CA THR A 30 -9.99 -13.52 -18.35
C THR A 30 -10.74 -12.31 -17.79
N PHE A 31 -10.53 -11.96 -16.51
CA PHE A 31 -11.16 -10.78 -15.91
C PHE A 31 -10.77 -9.49 -16.64
N LEU A 32 -9.48 -9.30 -16.90
CA LEU A 32 -8.95 -8.07 -17.50
C LEU A 32 -9.40 -7.84 -18.95
N HIS A 33 -9.88 -8.88 -19.64
CA HIS A 33 -10.46 -8.77 -20.99
C HIS A 33 -11.99 -8.60 -20.99
N THR A 34 -12.65 -8.67 -19.83
CA THR A 34 -14.07 -8.33 -19.71
C THR A 34 -14.28 -6.81 -19.75
N GLU A 35 -15.45 -6.36 -20.22
CA GLU A 35 -15.81 -4.94 -20.19
C GLU A 35 -15.67 -4.33 -18.79
N VAL A 36 -16.12 -5.06 -17.76
CA VAL A 36 -16.03 -4.64 -16.35
C VAL A 36 -14.57 -4.53 -15.88
N GLY A 37 -13.72 -5.49 -16.25
CA GLY A 37 -12.30 -5.48 -15.89
C GLY A 37 -11.54 -4.33 -16.53
N ILE A 38 -11.80 -4.07 -17.82
CA ILE A 38 -11.23 -2.93 -18.56
C ILE A 38 -11.66 -1.61 -17.90
N GLU A 39 -12.96 -1.45 -17.63
CA GLU A 39 -13.49 -0.25 -17.00
C GLU A 39 -12.83 0.00 -15.64
N LEU A 40 -12.74 -1.03 -14.79
CA LEU A 40 -12.17 -0.89 -13.46
C LEU A 40 -10.67 -0.56 -13.49
N LEU A 41 -9.91 -1.17 -14.40
CA LEU A 41 -8.49 -0.86 -14.61
C LEU A 41 -8.32 0.62 -14.97
N GLU A 42 -9.10 1.11 -15.93
CA GLU A 42 -9.05 2.50 -16.37
C GLU A 42 -9.50 3.47 -15.26
N GLN A 43 -10.51 3.11 -14.47
CA GLN A 43 -10.91 3.89 -13.29
C GLN A 43 -9.78 4.00 -12.25
N GLN A 44 -9.04 2.92 -11.97
CA GLN A 44 -7.92 2.97 -11.04
C GLN A 44 -6.77 3.83 -11.58
N LYS A 45 -6.46 3.72 -12.88
CA LYS A 45 -5.43 4.52 -13.56
C LYS A 45 -5.80 6.00 -13.64
N ALA A 46 -7.06 6.33 -13.90
CA ALA A 46 -7.52 7.71 -14.02
C ALA A 46 -7.19 8.55 -12.79
N PHE A 47 -7.25 7.94 -11.60
CA PHE A 47 -6.87 8.58 -10.34
C PHE A 47 -5.39 8.98 -10.26
N LEU A 48 -4.53 8.39 -11.09
CA LEU A 48 -3.09 8.58 -11.10
C LEU A 48 -2.61 9.50 -12.24
N LEU A 49 -3.48 9.87 -13.19
CA LEU A 49 -3.11 10.63 -14.40
C LEU A 49 -2.43 11.98 -14.10
N ASN A 50 -2.80 12.64 -13.00
CA ASN A 50 -2.22 13.94 -12.61
C ASN A 50 -0.86 13.82 -11.90
N LYS A 51 -0.25 12.64 -11.89
CA LYS A 51 0.98 12.35 -11.15
C LYS A 51 1.97 11.61 -12.05
N LYS A 52 2.93 12.38 -12.55
CA LYS A 52 3.89 12.00 -13.60
C LYS A 52 4.54 10.62 -13.40
N ASP A 53 4.85 10.24 -12.15
CA ASP A 53 5.55 8.99 -11.85
C ASP A 53 4.66 7.86 -11.31
N ASP A 54 3.39 8.14 -10.96
CA ASP A 54 2.52 7.15 -10.30
C ASP A 54 1.91 6.18 -11.31
N LEU A 55 1.60 6.61 -12.54
CA LEU A 55 1.02 5.73 -13.57
C LEU A 55 2.02 4.71 -14.11
N PRO A 56 3.27 5.07 -14.47
CA PRO A 56 4.28 4.08 -14.84
C PRO A 56 4.52 3.06 -13.72
N TYR A 57 4.59 3.53 -12.47
CA TYR A 57 4.75 2.65 -11.32
C TYR A 57 3.56 1.71 -11.12
N PHE A 58 2.33 2.21 -11.28
CA PHE A 58 1.13 1.38 -11.22
C PHE A 58 1.20 0.22 -12.22
N ASN A 59 1.52 0.54 -13.48
CA ASN A 59 1.58 -0.45 -14.54
C ASN A 59 2.66 -1.49 -14.27
N GLU A 60 3.86 -1.07 -13.85
CA GLU A 60 4.91 -2.02 -13.50
C GLU A 60 4.49 -2.92 -12.34
N THR A 61 4.03 -2.33 -11.22
CA THR A 61 3.69 -3.13 -10.04
C THR A 61 2.52 -4.07 -10.31
N PHE A 62 1.47 -3.59 -10.97
CA PHE A 62 0.32 -4.45 -11.28
C PHE A 62 0.69 -5.57 -12.25
N ASN A 63 1.31 -5.24 -13.39
CA ASN A 63 1.67 -6.24 -14.39
C ASN A 63 2.70 -7.23 -13.85
N GLY A 64 3.68 -6.76 -13.08
CA GLY A 64 4.67 -7.61 -12.45
C GLY A 64 4.06 -8.56 -11.41
N VAL A 65 3.10 -8.11 -10.61
CA VAL A 65 2.34 -9.01 -9.71
C VAL A 65 1.58 -10.07 -10.50
N ILE A 66 0.90 -9.69 -11.60
CA ILE A 66 0.16 -10.67 -12.42
C ILE A 66 1.11 -11.67 -13.08
N LEU A 67 2.24 -11.20 -13.60
CA LEU A 67 3.23 -12.02 -14.29
C LEU A 67 3.89 -13.05 -13.37
N HIS A 68 4.24 -12.64 -12.15
CA HIS A 68 4.94 -13.48 -11.18
C HIS A 68 4.01 -14.08 -10.12
N LEU A 69 2.70 -14.12 -10.37
CA LEU A 69 1.75 -14.47 -9.32
C LEU A 69 1.98 -15.86 -8.71
N PRO A 70 2.21 -16.93 -9.49
CA PRO A 70 2.49 -18.24 -8.92
C PRO A 70 3.73 -18.24 -8.02
N GLU A 71 4.79 -17.54 -8.44
CA GLU A 71 6.04 -17.43 -7.69
C GLU A 71 5.89 -16.59 -6.43
N ILE A 72 5.13 -15.49 -6.50
CA ILE A 72 4.77 -14.66 -5.35
C ILE A 72 3.98 -15.45 -4.32
N ASP A 73 2.93 -16.18 -4.76
CA ASP A 73 2.09 -16.99 -3.89
C ASP A 73 2.92 -18.10 -3.21
N ASN A 74 3.80 -18.77 -3.97
CA ASN A 74 4.72 -19.75 -3.44
C ASN A 74 5.69 -19.13 -2.42
N LYS A 75 6.25 -17.95 -2.73
CA LYS A 75 7.17 -17.24 -1.83
C LYS A 75 6.50 -16.83 -0.54
N ILE A 76 5.23 -16.41 -0.59
CA ILE A 76 4.44 -16.11 0.62
C ILE A 76 4.25 -17.38 1.45
N ASN A 77 3.92 -18.51 0.82
CA ASN A 77 3.74 -19.78 1.52
C ASN A 77 5.01 -20.29 2.23
N GLU A 78 6.22 -19.93 1.76
CA GLU A 78 7.48 -20.24 2.47
C GLU A 78 7.52 -19.62 3.88
N TYR A 79 6.83 -18.49 4.08
CA TYR A 79 6.80 -17.75 5.35
C TYR A 79 5.55 -18.04 6.19
N THR A 80 4.72 -18.99 5.77
CA THR A 80 3.50 -19.38 6.50
C THR A 80 3.70 -20.73 7.20
N LYS A 81 2.71 -21.15 7.99
CA LYS A 81 2.71 -22.51 8.55
C LYS A 81 2.53 -23.50 7.41
N LYS A 82 3.19 -24.67 7.48
CA LYS A 82 3.12 -25.73 6.47
C LYS A 82 1.69 -26.15 6.07
N THR A 83 0.71 -25.98 6.94
CA THR A 83 -0.69 -26.35 6.70
C THR A 83 -1.53 -25.23 6.09
N TRP A 84 -0.98 -24.01 5.98
CA TRP A 84 -1.69 -22.85 5.47
C TRP A 84 -1.32 -22.61 4.01
N SER A 85 -2.33 -22.41 3.18
CA SER A 85 -2.18 -21.92 1.83
C SER A 85 -2.65 -20.47 1.78
N ILE A 86 -1.94 -19.63 1.03
CA ILE A 86 -2.34 -18.25 0.75
C ILE A 86 -3.80 -18.14 0.27
N GLN A 87 -4.36 -19.19 -0.34
CA GLN A 87 -5.74 -19.16 -0.82
C GLN A 87 -6.78 -19.21 0.29
N GLN A 88 -6.36 -19.53 1.52
CA GLN A 88 -7.19 -19.47 2.73
C GLN A 88 -7.21 -18.08 3.37
N PHE A 89 -6.33 -17.16 2.94
CA PHE A 89 -6.27 -15.80 3.49
C PHE A 89 -7.38 -14.94 2.87
N GLY A 90 -7.81 -13.91 3.61
CA GLY A 90 -8.75 -12.93 3.09
C GLY A 90 -8.19 -12.22 1.85
N PHE A 91 -9.08 -11.79 0.96
CA PHE A 91 -8.69 -11.19 -0.32
C PHE A 91 -7.83 -9.94 -0.17
N VAL A 92 -8.09 -9.14 0.87
CA VAL A 92 -7.32 -7.92 1.15
C VAL A 92 -5.92 -8.28 1.65
N GLU A 93 -5.82 -9.24 2.59
CA GLU A 93 -4.53 -9.74 3.09
C GLU A 93 -3.67 -10.29 1.95
N ARG A 94 -4.26 -11.12 1.08
CA ARG A 94 -3.58 -11.67 -0.10
C ARG A 94 -3.07 -10.57 -1.01
N SER A 95 -3.91 -9.59 -1.32
CA SER A 95 -3.56 -8.49 -2.21
C SER A 95 -2.43 -7.64 -1.65
N LEU A 96 -2.46 -7.33 -0.35
CA LEU A 96 -1.39 -6.59 0.34
C LEU A 96 -0.07 -7.37 0.37
N LEU A 97 -0.13 -8.67 0.69
CA LEU A 97 1.04 -9.54 0.70
C LEU A 97 1.65 -9.67 -0.69
N ARG A 98 0.84 -9.83 -1.74
CA ARG A 98 1.31 -9.94 -3.13
C ARG A 98 2.02 -8.68 -3.61
N VAL A 99 1.46 -7.49 -3.35
CA VAL A 99 2.12 -6.22 -3.67
C VAL A 99 3.43 -6.08 -2.92
N GLY A 100 3.43 -6.33 -1.60
CA GLY A 100 4.63 -6.22 -0.78
C GLY A 100 5.72 -7.21 -1.21
N MET A 101 5.35 -8.46 -1.46
CA MET A 101 6.28 -9.52 -1.83
C MET A 101 6.86 -9.29 -3.24
N TYR A 102 6.03 -8.85 -4.21
CA TYR A 102 6.49 -8.44 -5.53
C TYR A 102 7.57 -7.36 -5.44
N GLU A 103 7.29 -6.29 -4.71
CA GLU A 103 8.23 -5.17 -4.61
C GLU A 103 9.52 -5.51 -3.87
N LEU A 104 9.49 -6.50 -2.97
CA LEU A 104 10.66 -6.95 -2.24
C LEU A 104 11.61 -7.82 -3.06
N TYR A 105 11.09 -8.62 -4.01
CA TYR A 105 11.86 -9.67 -4.66
C TYR A 105 11.95 -9.56 -6.20
N TRP A 106 11.04 -8.82 -6.84
CA TRP A 106 10.95 -8.74 -8.30
C TRP A 106 10.96 -7.32 -8.85
N SER A 107 10.59 -6.29 -8.07
CA SER A 107 10.60 -4.92 -8.60
C SER A 107 12.04 -4.43 -8.79
N GLU A 108 12.33 -3.96 -10.00
CA GLU A 108 13.62 -3.36 -10.37
C GLU A 108 13.64 -1.83 -10.16
N GLN A 109 12.63 -1.30 -9.45
CA GLN A 109 12.48 0.14 -9.24
C GLN A 109 13.56 0.70 -8.31
N GLU A 110 14.41 1.55 -8.87
CA GLU A 110 15.41 2.26 -8.10
C GLU A 110 14.80 3.14 -7.00
N GLY A 111 15.50 3.22 -5.87
CA GLY A 111 15.11 4.07 -4.73
C GLY A 111 13.95 3.53 -3.88
N LEU A 112 13.46 2.32 -4.14
CA LEU A 112 12.55 1.61 -3.25
C LEU A 112 13.35 0.82 -2.20
N TYR A 113 13.41 1.36 -0.99
CA TYR A 113 14.03 0.66 0.13
C TYR A 113 13.09 -0.43 0.67
N PRO A 114 13.57 -1.67 0.88
CA PRO A 114 12.76 -2.79 1.40
C PRO A 114 11.98 -2.46 2.69
N THR A 115 12.60 -1.72 3.61
CA THR A 115 11.95 -1.27 4.85
C THR A 115 10.80 -0.29 4.62
N VAL A 116 10.91 0.57 3.61
CA VAL A 116 9.87 1.54 3.22
C VAL A 116 8.70 0.83 2.53
N ILE A 117 8.98 -0.22 1.75
CA ILE A 117 7.95 -1.09 1.15
C ILE A 117 7.11 -1.71 2.28
N VAL A 118 7.75 -2.41 3.22
CA VAL A 118 7.06 -3.06 4.34
C VAL A 118 6.25 -2.06 5.15
N ALA A 119 6.85 -0.93 5.56
CA ALA A 119 6.14 0.10 6.30
C ALA A 119 4.91 0.63 5.54
N SER A 120 5.03 0.83 4.22
CA SER A 120 3.92 1.28 3.38
C SER A 120 2.79 0.26 3.31
N ILE A 121 3.09 -1.04 3.27
CA ILE A 121 2.06 -2.09 3.25
C ILE A 121 1.36 -2.18 4.61
N LEU A 122 2.10 -2.04 5.71
CA LEU A 122 1.50 -2.01 7.06
C LEU A 122 0.58 -0.82 7.26
N GLU A 123 1.00 0.36 6.82
CA GLU A 123 0.12 1.52 6.87
C GLU A 123 -1.14 1.37 6.00
N LEU A 124 -1.11 0.54 4.95
CA LEU A 124 -2.31 0.21 4.19
C LEU A 124 -3.15 -0.84 4.93
N SER A 125 -2.53 -1.87 5.50
CA SER A 125 -3.27 -2.93 6.21
C SER A 125 -4.07 -2.38 7.38
N GLU A 126 -3.53 -1.42 8.13
CA GLU A 126 -4.23 -0.73 9.22
C GLU A 126 -5.54 -0.03 8.78
N MET A 127 -5.71 0.26 7.48
CA MET A 127 -6.90 0.90 6.93
C MET A 127 -7.95 -0.09 6.39
N PHE A 128 -7.54 -1.30 6.02
CA PHE A 128 -8.40 -2.23 5.27
C PHE A 128 -8.65 -3.57 5.96
N VAL A 129 -7.85 -3.94 6.96
CA VAL A 129 -8.00 -5.19 7.71
C VAL A 129 -7.91 -4.95 9.22
N ASP A 130 -8.25 -5.96 10.00
CA ASP A 130 -8.17 -5.86 11.46
C ASP A 130 -6.72 -5.87 11.98
N GLU A 131 -6.56 -5.63 13.28
CA GLU A 131 -5.24 -5.58 13.94
C GLU A 131 -4.50 -6.93 13.86
N LYS A 132 -5.24 -8.06 13.91
CA LYS A 132 -4.66 -9.39 13.86
C LYS A 132 -4.08 -9.69 12.47
N SER A 133 -4.83 -9.36 11.42
CA SER A 133 -4.39 -9.45 10.02
C SER A 133 -3.23 -8.50 9.74
N THR A 134 -3.22 -7.29 10.30
CA THR A 134 -2.07 -6.38 10.20
C THR A 134 -0.80 -6.97 10.80
N LYS A 135 -0.88 -7.55 12.01
CA LYS A 135 0.25 -8.24 12.65
C LYS A 135 0.70 -9.46 11.85
N PHE A 136 -0.24 -10.19 11.28
CA PHE A 136 0.06 -11.34 10.42
C PHE A 136 0.82 -10.93 9.15
N ILE A 137 0.36 -9.90 8.44
CA ILE A 137 1.04 -9.34 7.25
C ILE A 137 2.46 -8.88 7.61
N HIS A 138 2.62 -8.21 8.76
CA HIS A 138 3.93 -7.82 9.27
C HIS A 138 4.85 -9.02 9.51
N GLY A 139 4.34 -10.09 10.11
CA GLY A 139 5.11 -11.30 10.35
C GLY A 139 5.68 -11.89 9.05
N ILE A 140 4.85 -12.01 8.00
CA ILE A 140 5.28 -12.54 6.70
C ILE A 140 6.28 -11.62 6.03
N LEU A 141 5.95 -10.34 5.83
CA LEU A 141 6.82 -9.41 5.10
C LEU A 141 8.11 -9.10 5.86
N GLY A 142 8.07 -9.09 7.20
CA GLY A 142 9.26 -8.93 8.03
C GLY A 142 10.20 -10.14 7.94
N ALA A 143 9.67 -11.36 7.96
CA ALA A 143 10.47 -12.56 7.72
C ALA A 143 11.06 -12.57 6.30
N ALA A 144 10.29 -12.15 5.32
CA ALA A 144 10.75 -12.04 3.94
C ALA A 144 11.85 -10.99 3.76
N LEU A 145 11.72 -9.83 4.41
CA LEU A 145 12.73 -8.77 4.43
C LEU A 145 14.07 -9.25 4.98
N ASN A 146 14.06 -10.06 6.05
CA ASN A 146 15.30 -10.56 6.68
C ASN A 146 16.12 -11.49 5.77
N ASN A 147 15.50 -12.04 4.71
CA ASN A 147 16.18 -12.91 3.74
C ASN A 147 16.72 -12.15 2.53
N ILE A 148 16.53 -10.83 2.45
CA ILE A 148 17.08 -9.99 1.37
C ILE A 148 18.50 -9.55 1.77
N PRO A 149 19.51 -9.73 0.90
CA PRO A 149 20.89 -9.34 1.20
C PRO A 149 21.00 -7.86 1.61
N VAL A 150 21.79 -7.59 2.66
CA VAL A 150 21.96 -6.25 3.26
C VAL A 150 22.49 -5.19 2.26
N LYS A 151 23.09 -5.62 1.15
CA LYS A 151 23.60 -4.74 0.09
C LYS A 151 22.48 -3.98 -0.65
N ASP A 152 21.27 -4.56 -0.69
CA ASP A 152 20.07 -3.99 -1.31
C ASP A 152 19.15 -3.32 -0.27
N ALA A 153 19.34 -3.66 1.01
CA ALA A 153 18.78 -2.96 2.15
C ALA A 153 19.65 -1.75 2.54
N ILE A 154 19.89 -0.82 1.62
CA ILE A 154 20.60 0.43 1.94
C ILE A 154 19.72 1.26 2.89
N ILE A 155 19.84 1.04 4.20
CA ILE A 155 19.50 2.05 5.19
C ILE A 155 20.53 3.16 4.97
N PRO A 156 20.16 4.41 4.64
CA PRO A 156 21.13 5.50 4.59
C PRO A 156 21.92 5.50 5.89
N LYS A 157 23.25 5.41 5.80
CA LYS A 157 24.21 5.32 6.93
C LYS A 157 24.11 6.44 7.98
N ALA A 158 23.15 7.37 7.85
CA ALA A 158 22.80 8.36 8.86
C ALA A 158 21.79 7.85 9.92
N ARG A 159 21.27 6.62 9.84
CA ARG A 159 20.29 6.08 10.82
C ARG A 159 20.54 4.64 11.32
N ALA A 160 21.70 4.04 11.05
CA ALA A 160 22.01 2.69 11.55
C ALA A 160 22.31 2.66 13.07
N ASP A 161 22.89 3.74 13.61
CA ASP A 161 23.33 3.76 15.02
C ASP A 161 22.20 4.03 16.04
N LYS A 162 20.94 4.09 15.58
CA LYS A 162 19.77 4.39 16.41
C LYS A 162 18.60 3.41 16.26
N TYR A 163 18.79 2.26 15.61
CA TYR A 163 17.79 1.20 15.69
C TYR A 163 17.85 0.50 17.05
N ILE A 164 17.27 1.16 18.05
CA ILE A 164 16.90 0.55 19.32
C ILE A 164 15.45 0.08 19.13
N PRO A 165 15.13 -1.22 19.26
CA PRO A 165 13.76 -1.68 19.19
C PRO A 165 12.92 -0.86 20.16
N MET A 166 11.87 -0.22 19.64
CA MET A 166 11.14 0.83 20.34
C MET A 166 10.37 0.21 21.51
N SER A 167 10.73 0.55 22.75
CA SER A 167 9.99 0.10 23.94
C SER A 167 8.54 0.58 23.88
N GLU A 168 7.62 -0.20 24.47
CA GLU A 168 6.17 0.05 24.41
C GLU A 168 5.77 1.48 24.85
N ASP A 169 6.55 2.07 25.76
CA ASP A 169 6.37 3.46 26.22
C ASP A 169 6.62 4.52 25.12
N LYS A 170 7.59 4.30 24.22
CA LYS A 170 7.89 5.22 23.11
C LYS A 170 6.88 5.08 21.97
N ALA A 171 6.30 3.90 21.77
CA ALA A 171 5.19 3.68 20.84
C ALA A 171 3.94 4.46 21.27
N ALA A 172 3.63 4.47 22.58
CA ALA A 172 2.52 5.26 23.14
C ALA A 172 2.76 6.78 23.01
N GLN A 173 4.00 7.25 23.20
CA GLN A 173 4.37 8.65 23.02
C GLN A 173 4.27 9.10 21.55
N ASN A 174 4.68 8.25 20.60
CA ASN A 174 4.55 8.53 19.16
C ASN A 174 3.09 8.53 18.70
N LYS A 175 2.24 7.63 19.22
CA LYS A 175 0.78 7.63 18.95
C LYS A 175 0.11 8.91 19.44
N ARG A 176 0.55 9.47 20.59
CA ARG A 176 0.09 10.77 21.12
C ARG A 176 0.57 11.96 20.28
N ARG A 177 1.84 11.95 19.85
CA ARG A 177 2.43 13.00 18.99
C ARG A 177 1.80 13.03 17.59
N PHE A 178 1.47 11.86 17.04
CA PHE A 178 0.78 11.72 15.75
C PHE A 178 -0.68 12.22 15.81
N LYS A 179 -1.40 11.95 16.90
CA LYS A 179 -2.74 12.54 17.15
C LYS A 179 -2.71 14.07 17.26
N ALA A 180 -1.67 14.64 17.88
CA ALA A 180 -1.50 16.10 17.99
C ALA A 180 -1.12 16.79 16.67
N LEU A 181 -0.42 16.09 15.77
CA LEU A 181 -0.12 16.57 14.41
C LEU A 181 -1.35 16.53 13.49
N GLN A 182 -2.21 15.53 13.66
CA GLN A 182 -3.49 15.41 12.95
C GLN A 182 -4.49 16.50 13.35
N SER A 183 -4.53 16.88 14.64
CA SER A 183 -5.38 17.98 15.11
C SER A 183 -4.88 19.36 14.66
N LYS A 184 -3.55 19.58 14.63
CA LYS A 184 -2.95 20.84 14.15
C LYS A 184 -3.19 21.09 12.66
N ARG A 185 -3.06 20.05 11.82
CA ARG A 185 -3.37 20.11 10.38
C ARG A 185 -4.87 20.28 10.07
N LYS A 186 -5.76 19.78 10.94
CA LYS A 186 -7.21 20.03 10.82
C LYS A 186 -7.57 21.48 11.15
N ALA A 187 -6.94 22.06 12.17
CA ALA A 187 -7.15 23.47 12.54
C ALA A 187 -6.60 24.45 11.48
N GLU A 188 -5.42 24.20 10.93
CA GLU A 188 -4.84 25.02 9.85
C GLU A 188 -5.71 25.01 8.58
N LYS A 189 -6.24 23.85 8.18
CA LYS A 189 -7.14 23.75 7.01
C LYS A 189 -8.51 24.41 7.21
N VAL A 190 -9.02 24.45 8.45
CA VAL A 190 -10.28 25.13 8.78
C VAL A 190 -10.08 26.65 8.80
N ALA A 191 -8.95 27.13 9.32
CA ALA A 191 -8.59 28.55 9.28
C ALA A 191 -8.41 29.07 7.84
N ASP A 192 -7.71 28.32 6.98
CA ASP A 192 -7.52 28.62 5.56
C ASP A 192 -8.85 28.67 4.77
N TYR A 193 -9.84 27.88 5.21
CA TYR A 193 -11.17 27.85 4.62
C TYR A 193 -12.01 29.06 5.05
N ILE A 194 -11.97 29.43 6.34
CA ILE A 194 -12.69 30.59 6.87
C ILE A 194 -12.17 31.89 6.24
N GLU A 195 -10.85 32.05 6.12
CA GLU A 195 -10.25 33.25 5.51
C GLU A 195 -10.64 33.42 4.02
N LYS A 196 -10.78 32.31 3.28
CA LYS A 196 -11.26 32.33 1.90
C LYS A 196 -12.74 32.69 1.78
N VAL A 197 -13.56 32.29 2.75
CA VAL A 197 -14.99 32.62 2.78
C VAL A 197 -15.20 34.09 3.14
N GLU A 198 -14.42 34.65 4.07
CA GLU A 198 -14.48 36.05 4.46
C GLU A 198 -14.03 36.99 3.33
N LYS A 199 -12.91 36.69 2.66
CA LYS A 199 -12.46 37.44 1.47
C LYS A 199 -13.47 37.44 0.34
N LYS A 200 -14.18 36.32 0.14
CA LYS A 200 -15.25 36.23 -0.88
C LYS A 200 -16.46 37.08 -0.49
N ARG A 201 -16.85 37.08 0.79
CA ARG A 201 -17.95 37.90 1.31
C ARG A 201 -17.68 39.40 1.22
N GLU A 202 -16.45 39.86 1.46
CA GLU A 202 -16.05 41.27 1.27
C GLU A 202 -16.04 41.68 -0.20
N GLN A 203 -15.62 40.79 -1.10
CA GLN A 203 -15.67 41.04 -2.55
C GLN A 203 -17.10 41.12 -3.08
N ASP A 204 -18.03 40.36 -2.49
CA ASP A 204 -19.44 40.39 -2.87
C ASP A 204 -20.19 41.61 -2.27
N LEU A 205 -19.75 42.12 -1.10
CA LEU A 205 -20.27 43.36 -0.50
C LEU A 205 -19.78 44.64 -1.21
N ASN A 206 -18.57 44.62 -1.78
CA ASN A 206 -18.00 45.74 -2.55
C ASN A 206 -18.46 45.79 -4.03
N LYS A 207 -19.40 44.91 -4.42
CA LYS A 207 -20.00 44.85 -5.76
C LYS A 207 -21.45 45.34 -5.80
N ILE A 208 -21.94 45.91 -4.69
CA ILE A 208 -23.21 46.63 -4.56
C ILE A 208 -22.88 48.12 -4.46
#